data_AF-A0A1E9PQP9-F1
#
_entry.id   AF-A0A1E9PQP9-F1
#
_cell.length_a   1.000
_cell.length_b   1.000
_cell.length_c   1.000
_cell.angle_alpha   90.00
_cell.angle_beta   90.00
_cell.angle_gamma   90.00
#
_symmetry.space_group_name_H-M   'P 1'
#
loop_
_entity.id
_entity.type
_entity.pdbx_description
1 polymer ?
#
loop_
_entity_poly.entity_id
_entity_poly.type
_entity_poly.pdbx_seq_one_letter_code
_entity_poly.pdbx_strand_id
1 'polypeptide(L)'
;MKTQWIRTLAEVLMHDTEPKEMTSPRTGNTYVTDVVPILRVLSTGTWEEVKGQYKYSVVDVTNNLEYSIKAPEKIEVKLGTILQFKNVRGGTTNSGVGWFSADSVIIAPRNK
;
A
#
# COMPACT_ATOMS: atom_id res chain seq x y z
N MET A 1 25.72 14.44 -9.17
CA MET A 1 24.38 13.96 -8.78
C MET A 1 23.37 15.03 -9.14
N LYS A 2 22.25 14.67 -9.77
CA LYS A 2 21.16 15.60 -10.11
C LYS A 2 20.14 15.56 -8.97
N THR A 3 19.78 16.72 -8.42
CA THR A 3 18.76 16.80 -7.36
C THR A 3 17.44 16.27 -7.88
N GLN A 4 16.82 15.34 -7.14
CA GLN A 4 15.49 14.80 -7.44
C GLN A 4 14.53 15.24 -6.34
N TRP A 5 13.44 15.92 -6.72
CA TRP A 5 12.37 16.32 -5.82
C TRP A 5 11.30 15.21 -5.80
N ILE A 6 11.51 14.19 -4.97
CA ILE A 6 10.61 13.04 -4.84
C ILE A 6 10.06 13.05 -3.41
N ARG A 7 8.72 13.12 -3.28
CA ARG A 7 8.06 12.98 -1.97
C ARG A 7 8.27 11.57 -1.44
N THR A 8 8.56 11.47 -0.16
CA THR A 8 8.70 10.22 0.60
C THR A 8 7.35 9.53 0.77
N LEU A 9 7.37 8.25 1.13
CA LEU A 9 6.14 7.49 1.42
C LEU A 9 5.36 8.12 2.59
N ALA A 10 6.07 8.57 3.63
CA ALA A 10 5.48 9.25 4.78
C ALA A 10 4.78 10.56 4.39
N GLU A 11 5.37 11.36 3.50
CA GLU A 11 4.75 12.60 3.01
C GLU A 11 3.55 12.34 2.10
N VAL A 12 3.59 11.27 1.29
CA VAL A 12 2.50 10.94 0.36
C VAL A 12 1.29 10.35 1.08
N LEU A 13 1.52 9.42 2.00
CA LEU A 13 0.44 8.74 2.73
C LEU A 13 0.07 9.43 4.04
N MET A 14 0.92 10.31 4.57
CA MET A 14 0.73 10.96 5.87
C MET A 14 0.64 9.94 7.01
N HIS A 15 1.50 8.93 6.97
CA HIS A 15 1.67 7.89 8.00
C HIS A 15 3.14 7.77 8.38
N ASP A 16 3.39 7.35 9.62
CA ASP A 16 4.74 6.98 10.05
C ASP A 16 5.24 5.78 9.25
N THR A 17 6.52 5.83 8.89
CA THR A 17 7.19 4.78 8.14
C THR A 17 8.42 4.27 8.90
N GLU A 18 8.72 2.99 8.71
CA GLU A 18 9.94 2.37 9.22
C GLU A 18 10.76 1.79 8.06
N PRO A 19 12.10 1.87 8.09
CA PRO A 19 12.94 1.18 7.13
C PRO A 19 12.84 -0.33 7.37
N LYS A 20 12.65 -1.09 6.29
CA LYS A 20 12.53 -2.55 6.34
C LYS A 20 13.36 -3.21 5.25
N GLU A 21 14.08 -4.27 5.63
CA GLU A 21 14.71 -5.15 4.67
C GLU A 21 13.65 -6.02 3.97
N MET A 22 13.67 -5.98 2.65
CA MET A 22 12.75 -6.68 1.76
C MET A 22 13.54 -7.56 0.81
N THR A 23 12.96 -8.70 0.41
CA THR A 23 13.52 -9.55 -0.64
C THR A 23 12.78 -9.32 -1.94
N SER A 24 13.50 -9.03 -3.02
CA SER A 24 12.93 -8.86 -4.35
C SER A 24 12.42 -10.20 -4.87
N PRO A 25 11.12 -10.37 -5.16
CA PRO A 25 10.62 -11.62 -5.73
C PRO A 25 11.13 -11.86 -7.15
N ARG A 26 11.60 -10.81 -7.84
CA ARG A 26 12.13 -10.89 -9.21
C ARG A 26 13.59 -11.33 -9.25
N THR A 27 14.40 -10.85 -8.32
CA THR A 27 15.88 -11.00 -8.37
C THR A 27 16.46 -11.76 -7.20
N GLY A 28 15.68 -12.01 -6.12
CA GLY A 28 16.16 -12.61 -4.89
C GLY A 28 17.03 -11.70 -4.01
N ASN A 29 17.40 -10.51 -4.49
CA ASN A 29 18.25 -9.58 -3.74
C ASN A 29 17.48 -8.92 -2.60
N THR A 30 18.18 -8.73 -1.48
CA THR A 30 17.69 -7.89 -0.38
C THR A 30 17.85 -6.40 -0.73
N TYR A 31 16.92 -5.59 -0.24
CA TYR A 31 16.95 -4.14 -0.36
C TYR A 31 16.24 -3.54 0.85
N VAL A 32 16.62 -2.32 1.24
CA VAL A 32 15.93 -1.60 2.31
C VAL A 32 14.99 -0.57 1.68
N THR A 33 13.76 -0.50 2.17
CA THR A 33 12.78 0.51 1.79
C THR A 33 11.95 0.90 2.99
N ASP A 34 11.45 2.14 3.00
CA ASP A 34 10.46 2.57 3.98
C ASP A 34 9.11 1.89 3.73
N VAL A 35 8.45 1.50 4.81
CA VAL A 35 7.11 0.91 4.79
C VAL A 35 6.23 1.54 5.85
N VAL A 36 4.93 1.61 5.60
CA VAL A 36 3.93 1.76 6.67
C VAL A 36 3.66 0.36 7.22
N PRO A 37 4.06 0.05 8.47
CA PRO A 37 4.05 -1.34 8.97
C PRO A 37 2.66 -1.94 9.02
N ILE A 38 1.69 -1.13 9.46
CA ILE A 38 0.28 -1.46 9.54
C ILE A 38 -0.52 -0.25 9.06
N LEU A 39 -1.28 -0.43 7.97
CA LEU A 39 -2.14 0.61 7.41
C LEU A 39 -3.58 0.14 7.43
N ARG A 40 -4.45 0.87 8.13
CA ARG A 40 -5.90 0.60 8.20
C ARG A 40 -6.66 1.63 7.38
N VAL A 41 -7.42 1.15 6.41
CA VAL A 41 -8.17 1.99 5.45
C VAL A 41 -9.53 1.36 5.13
N LEU A 42 -10.45 2.14 4.58
CA LEU A 42 -11.75 1.65 4.14
C LEU A 42 -11.69 1.21 2.68
N SER A 43 -12.23 0.05 2.37
CA SER A 43 -12.44 -0.37 0.98
C SER A 43 -13.60 0.43 0.35
N THR A 44 -13.45 0.81 -0.92
CA THR A 44 -14.56 1.31 -1.74
C THR A 44 -15.47 0.18 -2.27
N GLY A 45 -15.18 -1.07 -1.92
CA GLY A 45 -15.98 -2.24 -2.32
C GLY A 45 -15.55 -2.87 -3.63
N THR A 46 -14.40 -2.48 -4.19
CA THR A 46 -13.88 -3.05 -5.44
C THR A 46 -12.40 -3.42 -5.32
N TRP A 47 -12.02 -4.44 -6.11
CA TRP A 47 -10.64 -4.77 -6.41
C TRP A 47 -10.54 -5.20 -7.88
N GLU A 48 -9.36 -5.03 -8.46
CA GLU A 48 -9.03 -5.57 -9.79
C GLU A 48 -7.87 -6.57 -9.68
N GLU A 49 -7.91 -7.64 -10.46
CA GLU A 49 -6.80 -8.58 -10.55
C GLU A 49 -5.74 -8.05 -11.54
N VAL A 50 -4.50 -7.94 -11.08
CA VAL A 50 -3.36 -7.44 -11.86
C VAL A 50 -2.17 -8.35 -11.65
N LYS A 51 -1.85 -9.17 -12.66
CA LYS A 51 -0.68 -10.08 -12.68
C LYS A 51 -0.63 -11.01 -11.44
N GLY A 52 -1.77 -11.61 -11.09
CA GLY A 52 -1.87 -12.55 -9.96
C GLY A 52 -1.87 -11.88 -8.58
N GLN A 53 -2.00 -10.55 -8.51
CA GLN A 53 -2.26 -9.81 -7.27
C GLN A 53 -3.59 -9.06 -7.38
N TYR A 54 -4.12 -8.62 -6.24
CA TYR A 54 -5.38 -7.91 -6.17
C TYR A 54 -5.11 -6.46 -5.76
N LYS A 55 -5.53 -5.52 -6.61
CA LYS A 55 -5.40 -4.09 -6.37
C LYS A 55 -6.71 -3.58 -5.78
N TYR A 56 -6.68 -3.24 -4.50
CA TYR A 56 -7.82 -2.77 -3.74
C TYR A 56 -7.94 -1.26 -3.85
N SER A 57 -9.12 -0.76 -4.20
CA SER A 57 -9.45 0.66 -4.12
C SER A 57 -9.85 1.02 -2.69
N VAL A 58 -9.18 2.01 -2.10
CA VAL A 58 -9.28 2.34 -0.68
C VAL A 58 -9.34 3.84 -0.42
N VAL A 59 -9.98 4.20 0.68
CA VAL A 59 -10.03 5.55 1.22
C VAL A 59 -9.40 5.55 2.61
N ASP A 60 -8.43 6.43 2.81
CA ASP A 60 -7.91 6.81 4.12
C ASP A 60 -8.66 8.05 4.59
N VAL A 61 -9.66 7.84 5.45
CA VAL A 61 -10.51 8.90 5.97
C VAL A 61 -9.74 9.84 6.89
N THR A 62 -8.70 9.36 7.57
CA THR A 62 -7.91 10.15 8.53
C THR A 62 -7.17 11.27 7.81
N ASN A 63 -6.58 10.94 6.66
CA ASN A 63 -5.76 11.85 5.87
C ASN A 63 -6.49 12.39 4.63
N ASN A 64 -7.77 12.04 4.45
CA ASN A 64 -8.60 12.43 3.30
C ASN A 64 -7.95 12.07 1.95
N LEU A 65 -7.45 10.83 1.83
CA LEU A 65 -6.79 10.31 0.64
C LEU A 65 -7.57 9.15 0.01
N GLU A 66 -7.56 9.07 -1.31
CA GLU A 66 -8.06 7.93 -2.08
C GLU A 66 -6.94 7.39 -2.99
N TYR A 67 -6.71 6.09 -2.95
CA TYR A 67 -5.65 5.42 -3.70
C TYR A 67 -5.93 3.92 -3.81
N SER A 68 -5.01 3.18 -4.42
CA SER A 68 -5.12 1.73 -4.49
C SER A 68 -3.86 1.02 -4.05
N ILE A 69 -4.03 -0.11 -3.35
CA ILE A 69 -2.93 -0.93 -2.82
C ILE A 69 -3.02 -2.33 -3.40
N LYS A 70 -1.90 -2.86 -3.92
CA LYS A 70 -1.80 -4.25 -4.35
C LYS A 70 -1.44 -5.16 -3.18
N ALA A 71 -2.12 -6.29 -3.06
CA ALA A 71 -1.80 -7.35 -2.10
C ALA A 71 -2.03 -8.73 -2.74
N PRO A 72 -1.38 -9.79 -2.23
CA PRO A 72 -1.49 -11.13 -2.82
C PRO A 72 -2.82 -11.83 -2.49
N GLU A 73 -3.47 -11.52 -1.36
CA GLU A 73 -4.70 -12.19 -0.96
C GLU A 73 -5.91 -11.66 -1.73
N LYS A 74 -6.79 -12.57 -2.15
CA LYS A 74 -8.12 -12.25 -2.68
C LYS A 74 -9.12 -12.23 -1.52
N ILE A 75 -9.64 -11.05 -1.21
CA ILE A 75 -10.63 -10.85 -0.15
C ILE A 75 -11.91 -10.32 -0.77
N GLU A 76 -13.03 -10.93 -0.40
CA GLU A 76 -14.34 -10.38 -0.72
C GLU A 76 -14.59 -9.14 0.14
N VAL A 77 -14.78 -7.99 -0.51
CA VAL A 77 -14.93 -6.69 0.16
C VAL A 77 -16.23 -6.04 -0.25
N LYS A 78 -16.84 -5.33 0.69
CA LYS A 78 -17.97 -4.42 0.46
C LYS A 78 -17.53 -3.00 0.80
N LEU A 79 -18.28 -2.00 0.30
CA LEU A 79 -18.05 -0.60 0.66
C LEU A 79 -17.98 -0.44 2.19
N GLY A 80 -16.93 0.21 2.67
CA GLY A 80 -16.71 0.47 4.10
C GLY A 80 -16.09 -0.70 4.89
N THR A 81 -15.71 -1.80 4.21
CA THR A 81 -14.92 -2.87 4.85
C THR A 81 -13.58 -2.31 5.30
N ILE A 82 -13.20 -2.50 6.57
CA ILE A 82 -11.90 -2.07 7.08
C ILE A 82 -10.86 -3.11 6.64
N LEU A 83 -9.91 -2.67 5.84
CA LEU A 83 -8.77 -3.46 5.43
C LEU A 83 -7.56 -3.05 6.23
N GLN A 84 -6.80 -4.03 6.69
CA GLN A 84 -5.49 -3.83 7.30
C GLN A 84 -4.42 -4.42 6.39
N PHE A 85 -3.58 -3.56 5.86
CA PHE A 85 -2.43 -3.92 5.05
C PHE A 85 -1.17 -3.96 5.91
N LYS A 86 -0.27 -4.90 5.59
CA LYS A 86 1.02 -5.04 6.27
C LYS A 86 2.17 -4.62 5.36
N ASN A 87 3.10 -3.83 5.90
CA ASN A 87 4.30 -3.34 5.22
C ASN A 87 3.98 -2.67 3.87
N VAL A 88 3.08 -1.69 3.89
CA VAL A 88 2.71 -0.93 2.70
C VAL A 88 3.92 -0.12 2.26
N ARG A 89 4.33 -0.32 1.02
CA ARG A 89 5.43 0.39 0.37
C ARG A 89 4.93 0.98 -0.94
N GLY A 90 5.62 2.00 -1.43
CA GLY A 90 5.24 2.63 -2.67
C GLY A 90 6.32 3.51 -3.23
N GLY A 91 6.03 4.06 -4.40
CA GLY A 91 6.90 4.98 -5.09
C GLY A 91 6.22 5.51 -6.34
N THR A 92 7.02 6.12 -7.22
CA THR A 92 6.53 6.63 -8.49
C THR A 92 7.08 5.76 -9.63
N THR A 93 6.29 5.59 -10.69
CA THR A 93 6.80 5.08 -11.96
C THR A 93 7.56 6.19 -12.69
N ASN A 94 8.29 5.83 -13.76
CA ASN A 94 8.93 6.80 -14.66
C ASN A 94 7.93 7.79 -15.29
N SER A 95 6.64 7.44 -15.34
CA SER A 95 5.56 8.30 -15.81
C SER A 95 4.95 9.20 -14.72
N GLY A 96 5.50 9.19 -13.51
CA GLY A 96 5.01 9.99 -12.38
C GLY A 96 3.78 9.41 -11.67
N VAL A 97 3.32 8.21 -12.05
CA VAL A 97 2.15 7.58 -11.42
C VAL A 97 2.59 6.89 -10.13
N GLY A 98 1.92 7.22 -9.02
CA GLY A 98 2.12 6.57 -7.73
C GLY A 98 1.66 5.11 -7.75
N TRP A 99 2.42 4.23 -7.10
CA TRP A 99 2.01 2.84 -6.89
C TRP A 99 2.22 2.45 -5.43
N PHE A 100 1.35 1.57 -4.93
CA PHE A 100 1.44 1.02 -3.58
C PHE A 100 1.25 -0.49 -3.60
N SER A 101 2.02 -1.20 -2.77
CA SER A 101 1.89 -2.64 -2.55
C SER A 101 2.08 -2.99 -1.08
N ALA A 102 1.45 -4.06 -0.63
CA ALA A 102 1.58 -4.61 0.70
C ALA A 102 2.08 -6.06 0.63
N ASP A 103 2.59 -6.56 1.76
CA ASP A 103 2.92 -7.98 1.88
C ASP A 103 1.69 -8.84 2.08
N SER A 104 0.70 -8.31 2.79
CA SER A 104 -0.58 -8.97 2.98
C SER A 104 -1.70 -7.97 3.25
N VAL A 105 -2.93 -8.43 3.05
CA VAL A 105 -4.15 -7.77 3.47
C VAL A 105 -5.04 -8.71 4.27
N ILE A 106 -5.73 -8.18 5.28
CA ILE A 106 -6.78 -8.88 6.02
C ILE A 106 -7.98 -7.94 6.25
N ILE A 107 -9.16 -8.51 6.50
CA ILE A 107 -10.28 -7.75 7.07
C ILE A 107 -9.99 -7.50 8.55
N ALA A 108 -9.98 -6.24 8.96
CA ALA A 108 -9.86 -5.88 10.36
C ALA A 108 -11.23 -5.75 11.03
N PRO A 109 -11.36 -6.17 12.30
CA PRO A 109 -12.56 -5.87 13.07
C PRO A 109 -12.69 -4.35 13.24
N ARG A 110 -13.94 -3.87 13.24
CA ARG A 110 -14.23 -2.51 13.69
C ARG A 110 -14.02 -2.51 15.20
N ASN A 111 -12.97 -1.85 15.67
CA ASN A 111 -12.79 -1.64 17.11
C ASN A 111 -14.06 -0.94 17.61
N LYS A 112 -14.77 -1.61 18.52
CA LYS A 112 -15.92 -1.04 19.23
C LYS A 112 -15.43 -0.12 20.34
#